data_AF-A0A3C1UX86-F1
#
_entry.id   AF-A0A3C1UX86-F1
#
_cell.length_a   1.000
_cell.length_b   1.000
_cell.length_c   1.000
_cell.angle_alpha   90.00
_cell.angle_beta   90.00
_cell.angle_gamma   90.00
#
_symmetry.space_group_name_H-M   'P 1'
#
loop_
_entity.id
_entity.type
_entity.pdbx_description
1 polymer ?
#
loop_
_entity_poly.entity_id
_entity_poly.type
_entity_poly.pdbx_seq_one_letter_code
_entity_poly.pdbx_strand_id
1 'polypeptide(L)'
;MWTFILGLLCITAIEKTRNKGKPLLTMIVFLLLAVVGYLLGFIAMVDYFGYGVLMILVFYLFRGRKWWCLLGQFVGLFWINVMLIGGLSVPVQILGHEIFIVQQSMACLALVPIWLYTGKQGPHNKIIQTCFYAFYPVHILILSLVALL
;
A
#
# COMPACT_ATOMS: atom_id res chain seq x y z
N MET A 1 9.44 -7.12 2.00
CA MET A 1 10.44 -6.31 2.77
C MET A 1 11.28 -5.41 1.86
N TRP A 2 11.68 -5.89 0.69
CA TRP A 2 12.58 -5.16 -0.23
C TRP A 2 11.92 -3.92 -0.87
N THR A 3 10.60 -3.96 -1.12
CA THR A 3 9.82 -2.80 -1.58
C THR A 3 9.93 -1.61 -0.63
N PHE A 4 9.89 -1.90 0.68
CA PHE A 4 9.96 -0.88 1.71
C PHE A 4 11.33 -0.22 1.78
N ILE A 5 12.41 -1.00 1.65
CA ILE A 5 13.78 -0.48 1.59
C ILE A 5 13.93 0.49 0.41
N LEU A 6 13.49 0.08 -0.79
CA LEU A 6 13.51 0.95 -1.96
C LEU A 6 12.68 2.22 -1.75
N GLY A 7 11.46 2.09 -1.23
CA GLY A 7 10.62 3.25 -0.93
C GLY A 7 11.25 4.21 0.09
N LEU A 8 11.92 3.69 1.12
CA LEU A 8 12.60 4.49 2.13
C LEU A 8 13.83 5.21 1.54
N LEU A 9 14.58 4.57 0.65
CA LEU A 9 15.65 5.23 -0.12
C LEU A 9 15.11 6.36 -0.99
N CYS A 10 13.96 6.19 -1.65
CA CYS A 10 13.32 7.26 -2.41
C CYS A 10 12.92 8.43 -1.49
N ILE A 11 12.26 8.14 -0.36
CA ILE A 11 11.82 9.16 0.60
C ILE A 11 13.01 9.96 1.15
N THR A 12 14.09 9.29 1.58
CA THR A 12 15.27 9.96 2.12
C THR A 12 15.96 10.86 1.10
N ALA A 13 16.03 10.44 -0.16
CA ALA A 13 16.53 11.28 -1.25
C ALA A 13 15.64 12.52 -1.49
N ILE A 14 14.31 12.35 -1.45
CA ILE A 14 13.36 13.47 -1.56
C ILE A 14 13.54 14.44 -0.38
N GLU A 15 13.63 13.96 0.85
CA GLU A 15 13.82 14.82 2.03
C GLU A 15 15.14 15.60 1.99
N LYS A 16 16.23 14.97 1.53
CA LYS A 16 17.52 15.65 1.36
C LYS A 16 17.44 16.85 0.42
N THR A 17 16.58 16.80 -0.60
CA THR A 17 16.34 17.93 -1.49
C THR A 17 15.32 18.92 -0.94
N ARG A 18 14.28 18.45 -0.24
CA ARG A 18 13.30 19.30 0.45
C ARG A 18 13.96 20.21 1.47
N ASN A 19 14.92 19.68 2.24
CA ASN A 19 15.65 20.44 3.25
C ASN A 19 16.53 21.56 2.67
N LYS A 20 16.81 21.55 1.37
CA LYS A 20 17.50 22.65 0.67
C LYS A 20 16.59 23.83 0.32
N GLY A 21 15.28 23.74 0.62
CA GLY A 21 14.33 24.84 0.43
C GLY A 21 13.98 25.16 -1.03
N LYS A 22 14.27 24.26 -1.98
CA LYS A 22 13.98 24.47 -3.41
C LYS A 22 12.79 23.60 -3.86
N PRO A 23 11.54 24.09 -3.78
CA PRO A 23 10.35 23.26 -3.99
C PRO A 23 10.26 22.68 -5.40
N LEU A 24 10.64 23.45 -6.44
CA LEU A 24 10.67 22.96 -7.83
C LEU A 24 11.66 21.79 -7.99
N LEU A 25 12.85 21.91 -7.40
CA LEU A 25 13.85 20.86 -7.44
C LEU A 25 13.35 19.60 -6.72
N THR A 26 12.69 19.76 -5.57
CA THR A 26 12.09 18.63 -4.84
C THR A 26 10.99 17.94 -5.65
N MET A 27 10.16 18.69 -6.38
CA MET A 27 9.14 18.12 -7.26
C MET A 27 9.75 17.33 -8.42
N ILE A 28 10.78 17.87 -9.08
CA ILE A 28 11.50 17.17 -10.16
C ILE A 28 12.13 15.88 -9.63
N VAL A 29 12.79 15.95 -8.46
CA VAL A 29 13.42 14.80 -7.82
C VAL A 29 12.38 13.76 -7.41
N PHE A 30 11.23 14.17 -6.91
CA PHE A 30 10.12 13.26 -6.61
C PHE A 30 9.65 12.51 -7.86
N LEU A 31 9.37 13.21 -8.96
CA LEU A 31 8.93 12.59 -10.22
C LEU A 31 9.98 11.62 -10.77
N LEU A 32 11.25 12.03 -10.76
CA LEU A 32 12.36 11.20 -11.21
C LEU A 32 12.48 9.93 -10.34
N LEU A 33 12.40 10.07 -9.02
CA LEU A 33 12.49 8.93 -8.10
C LEU A 33 11.26 8.02 -8.17
N ALA A 34 10.08 8.55 -8.50
CA ALA A 34 8.91 7.72 -8.76
C ALA A 34 9.13 6.81 -9.99
N VAL A 35 9.68 7.35 -11.09
CA VAL A 35 10.00 6.57 -12.30
C VAL A 35 11.13 5.58 -12.04
N VAL A 36 12.25 6.05 -11.47
CA VAL A 36 13.41 5.20 -11.18
C VAL A 36 13.06 4.11 -10.17
N GLY A 37 12.35 4.46 -9.09
CA GLY A 37 11.90 3.51 -8.08
C GLY A 37 10.93 2.47 -8.64
N TYR A 38 10.05 2.87 -9.56
CA TYR A 38 9.17 1.95 -10.28
C TYR A 38 9.97 0.96 -11.13
N LEU A 39 10.89 1.45 -11.98
CA LEU A 39 11.71 0.61 -12.86
C LEU A 39 12.63 -0.34 -12.07
N LEU A 40 13.29 0.17 -11.03
CA LEU A 40 14.11 -0.65 -10.13
C LEU A 40 13.26 -1.71 -9.44
N GLY A 41 12.03 -1.36 -9.04
CA GLY A 41 11.12 -2.33 -8.46
C GLY A 41 10.76 -3.46 -9.42
N PHE A 42 10.57 -3.14 -10.70
CA PHE A 42 10.36 -4.14 -11.73
C PHE A 42 11.57 -5.04 -11.96
N ILE A 43 12.75 -4.45 -12.12
CA ILE A 43 14.00 -5.17 -12.40
C ILE A 43 14.39 -6.08 -11.21
N ALA A 44 14.23 -5.58 -9.99
CA ALA A 44 14.58 -6.33 -8.78
C ALA A 44 13.51 -7.36 -8.38
N MET A 45 12.38 -7.45 -9.12
CA MET A 45 11.26 -8.36 -8.84
C MET A 45 10.83 -8.33 -7.37
N VAL A 46 10.65 -7.12 -6.84
CA VAL A 46 10.21 -6.93 -5.45
C VAL A 46 8.76 -7.37 -5.25
N ASP A 47 8.36 -7.55 -3.98
CA ASP A 47 7.05 -8.10 -3.55
C ASP A 47 5.82 -7.55 -4.32
N TYR A 48 5.81 -6.25 -4.67
CA TYR A 48 4.76 -5.59 -5.46
C TYR A 48 5.32 -4.84 -6.66
N PHE A 49 6.48 -5.28 -7.17
CA PHE A 49 7.24 -4.62 -8.24
C PHE A 49 7.39 -3.11 -7.98
N GLY A 50 7.32 -2.30 -9.03
CA GLY A 50 7.35 -0.84 -8.94
C GLY A 50 6.09 -0.23 -8.31
N TYR A 51 4.95 -0.91 -8.35
CA TYR A 51 3.67 -0.39 -7.82
C TYR A 51 3.72 -0.19 -6.31
N GLY A 52 4.41 -1.09 -5.60
CA GLY A 52 4.65 -0.94 -4.16
C GLY A 52 5.38 0.36 -3.80
N VAL A 53 6.38 0.73 -4.61
CA VAL A 53 7.14 1.97 -4.40
C VAL A 53 6.24 3.19 -4.66
N LEU A 54 5.41 3.16 -5.69
CA LEU A 54 4.43 4.23 -5.96
C LEU A 54 3.45 4.41 -4.81
N MET A 55 2.93 3.33 -4.22
CA MET A 55 2.03 3.42 -3.06
C MET A 55 2.70 4.13 -1.88
N ILE A 56 3.96 3.78 -1.57
CA ILE A 56 4.73 4.44 -0.51
C ILE A 56 4.87 5.94 -0.80
N LEU A 57 5.17 6.31 -2.05
CA LEU A 57 5.32 7.71 -2.46
C LEU A 57 3.99 8.48 -2.40
N VAL A 58 2.86 7.85 -2.72
CA VAL A 58 1.52 8.44 -2.57
C VAL A 58 1.25 8.76 -1.10
N PHE A 59 1.46 7.80 -0.19
CA PHE A 59 1.27 8.05 1.25
C PHE A 59 2.24 9.10 1.80
N TYR A 60 3.46 9.16 1.26
CA TYR A 60 4.43 10.19 1.62
C TYR A 60 4.00 11.58 1.14
N LEU A 61 3.51 11.70 -0.09
CA LEU A 61 3.05 12.96 -0.68
C LEU A 61 1.81 13.50 0.05
N PHE A 62 0.83 12.63 0.29
CA PHE A 62 -0.41 12.97 0.98
C PHE A 62 -0.33 12.69 2.49
N ARG A 63 0.84 12.88 3.10
CA ARG A 63 1.02 12.70 4.53
C ARG A 63 0.28 13.79 5.31
N GLY A 64 -0.64 13.37 6.18
CA GLY A 64 -1.36 14.27 7.08
C GLY A 64 -2.81 13.87 7.30
N ARG A 65 -3.53 14.70 8.07
CA ARG A 65 -4.94 14.47 8.44
C ARG A 65 -5.92 15.47 7.81
N LYS A 66 -5.42 16.39 6.98
CA LYS A 66 -6.29 17.33 6.23
C LYS A 66 -7.17 16.52 5.28
N TRP A 67 -8.41 16.96 5.07
CA TRP A 67 -9.36 16.23 4.20
C TRP A 67 -8.82 15.98 2.78
N TRP A 68 -8.11 16.96 2.20
CA TRP A 68 -7.42 16.83 0.92
C TRP A 68 -6.33 15.74 0.90
N CYS A 69 -5.64 15.53 2.01
CA CYS A 69 -4.65 14.45 2.15
C CYS A 69 -5.34 13.08 2.20
N LEU A 70 -6.44 12.96 2.94
CA LEU A 70 -7.21 11.71 3.03
C LEU A 70 -7.79 11.34 1.66
N LEU A 71 -8.34 12.33 0.95
CA LEU A 71 -8.85 12.15 -0.41
C LEU A 71 -7.72 11.75 -1.37
N GLY A 72 -6.55 12.39 -1.29
CA GLY A 72 -5.38 12.02 -2.10
C GLY A 72 -4.88 10.60 -1.84
N GLN A 73 -4.88 10.15 -0.57
CA GLN A 73 -4.56 8.76 -0.22
C GLN A 73 -5.57 7.79 -0.83
N PHE A 74 -6.87 8.09 -0.73
CA PHE A 74 -7.93 7.27 -1.31
C PHE A 74 -7.81 7.16 -2.83
N VAL A 75 -7.74 8.30 -3.52
CA VAL A 75 -7.64 8.35 -4.99
C VAL A 75 -6.36 7.68 -5.47
N GLY A 76 -5.22 7.96 -4.83
CA GLY A 76 -3.95 7.35 -5.20
C GLY A 76 -3.93 5.84 -4.98
N LEU A 77 -4.45 5.37 -3.84
CA LEU A 77 -4.51 3.93 -3.55
C LEU A 77 -5.50 3.21 -4.47
N PHE A 78 -6.67 3.81 -4.74
CA PHE A 78 -7.65 3.29 -5.68
C PHE A 78 -7.07 3.20 -7.09
N TRP A 79 -6.43 4.27 -7.57
CA TRP A 79 -5.80 4.28 -8.89
C TRP A 79 -4.74 3.19 -9.04
N ILE A 80 -3.84 3.05 -8.06
CA ILE A 80 -2.79 2.04 -8.14
C ILE A 80 -3.37 0.62 -8.08
N ASN A 81 -4.27 0.33 -7.15
CA ASN A 81 -4.76 -1.03 -6.95
C ASN A 81 -5.78 -1.47 -8.01
N VAL A 82 -6.67 -0.57 -8.43
CA VAL A 82 -7.76 -0.91 -9.37
C VAL A 82 -7.31 -0.74 -10.82
N MET A 83 -6.63 0.35 -11.17
CA MET A 83 -6.31 0.67 -12.56
C MET A 83 -4.95 0.14 -13.00
N LEU A 84 -3.91 0.24 -12.15
CA LEU A 84 -2.54 -0.12 -12.54
C LEU A 84 -2.21 -1.60 -12.30
N ILE A 85 -2.36 -2.07 -11.06
CA ILE A 85 -2.09 -3.48 -10.73
C ILE A 85 -3.16 -4.34 -11.41
N GLY A 86 -4.43 -3.92 -11.29
CA GLY A 86 -5.55 -4.73 -11.74
C GLY A 86 -5.54 -6.11 -11.06
N GLY A 87 -6.42 -7.00 -11.46
CA GLY A 87 -6.42 -8.34 -10.92
C GLY A 87 -7.65 -9.11 -11.34
N LEU A 88 -7.94 -10.18 -10.60
CA LEU A 88 -9.15 -10.94 -10.79
C LEU A 88 -10.37 -10.05 -10.51
N SER A 89 -11.22 -9.90 -11.51
CA SER A 89 -12.55 -9.34 -11.38
C SER A 89 -13.52 -10.48 -11.03
N VAL A 90 -14.17 -10.36 -9.89
CA VAL A 90 -15.20 -11.32 -9.47
C VAL A 90 -16.55 -10.72 -9.86
N PRO A 91 -17.34 -11.41 -10.69
CA PRO A 91 -18.71 -10.99 -10.95
C PRO A 91 -19.55 -11.20 -9.70
N VAL A 92 -20.20 -10.15 -9.21
CA VAL A 92 -21.11 -10.19 -8.08
C VAL A 92 -22.46 -9.69 -8.54
N GLN A 93 -23.50 -10.50 -8.33
CA GLN A 93 -24.87 -10.11 -8.63
C GLN A 93 -25.43 -9.30 -7.47
N ILE A 94 -25.64 -8.01 -7.69
CA ILE A 94 -26.26 -7.11 -6.72
C ILE A 94 -27.56 -6.60 -7.35
N LEU A 95 -28.69 -6.88 -6.69
CA LEU A 95 -30.02 -6.44 -7.15
C LEU A 95 -30.36 -6.88 -8.59
N GLY A 96 -29.90 -8.06 -9.02
CA GLY A 96 -30.11 -8.57 -10.39
C GLY A 96 -29.19 -7.96 -11.47
N HIS A 97 -28.28 -7.06 -11.09
CA HIS A 97 -27.25 -6.53 -11.97
C HIS A 97 -25.90 -7.18 -11.68
N GLU A 98 -25.18 -7.55 -12.74
CA GLU A 98 -23.81 -8.08 -12.63
C GLU A 98 -22.81 -6.92 -12.49
N ILE A 99 -22.17 -6.84 -11.33
CA ILE A 99 -21.15 -5.86 -11.03
C ILE A 99 -19.81 -6.58 -10.92
N PHE A 100 -18.81 -6.12 -11.67
CA PHE A 100 -17.46 -6.67 -11.61
C PHE A 100 -16.66 -5.96 -10.52
N ILE A 101 -16.32 -6.68 -9.46
CA ILE A 101 -15.48 -6.15 -8.38
C ILE A 101 -14.05 -6.63 -8.60
N VAL A 102 -13.13 -5.70 -8.83
CA VAL A 102 -11.70 -6.02 -8.87
C VAL A 102 -11.23 -6.35 -7.47
N GLN A 103 -10.65 -7.53 -7.26
CA GLN A 103 -10.23 -8.00 -5.93
C GLN A 103 -9.30 -7.01 -5.21
N GLN A 104 -8.41 -6.35 -5.95
CA GLN A 104 -7.48 -5.35 -5.41
C GLN A 104 -8.19 -4.07 -4.88
N SER A 105 -9.44 -3.81 -5.26
CA SER A 105 -10.20 -2.67 -4.72
C SER A 105 -10.40 -2.76 -3.21
N MET A 106 -10.40 -3.98 -2.64
CA MET A 106 -10.51 -4.23 -1.21
C MET A 106 -9.32 -3.65 -0.42
N ALA A 107 -8.17 -3.39 -1.06
CA ALA A 107 -7.05 -2.70 -0.44
C ALA A 107 -7.44 -1.32 0.10
N CYS A 108 -8.43 -0.64 -0.51
CA CYS A 108 -8.91 0.66 -0.07
C CYS A 108 -9.55 0.60 1.32
N LEU A 109 -10.08 -0.55 1.74
CA LEU A 109 -10.64 -0.73 3.09
C LEU A 109 -9.59 -0.57 4.18
N ALA A 110 -8.31 -0.81 3.87
CA ALA A 110 -7.21 -0.59 4.80
C ALA A 110 -7.05 0.89 5.19
N LEU A 111 -7.59 1.83 4.41
CA LEU A 111 -7.55 3.25 4.76
C LEU A 111 -8.34 3.57 6.03
N VAL A 112 -9.40 2.80 6.32
CA VAL A 112 -10.23 3.00 7.53
C VAL A 112 -9.37 2.88 8.80
N PRO A 113 -8.68 1.75 9.08
CA PRO A 113 -7.82 1.67 10.25
C PRO A 113 -6.62 2.63 10.17
N ILE A 114 -6.08 2.93 8.98
CA ILE A 114 -4.97 3.89 8.81
C ILE A 114 -5.40 5.30 9.25
N TRP A 115 -6.60 5.75 8.89
CA TRP A 115 -7.11 7.07 9.27
C TRP A 115 -7.48 7.14 10.75
N LEU A 116 -7.90 6.04 11.35
CA LEU A 116 -8.18 5.96 12.79
C LEU A 116 -6.89 5.92 13.63
N TYR A 117 -5.74 5.60 13.03
CA TYR A 117 -4.48 5.42 13.77
C TYR A 117 -3.95 6.70 14.43
N THR A 118 -3.98 6.75 15.76
CA THR A 118 -3.63 7.92 16.57
C THR A 118 -2.13 8.20 16.70
N GLY A 119 -1.26 7.42 16.07
CA GLY A 119 0.19 7.55 16.20
C GLY A 119 0.77 6.83 17.42
N LYS A 120 -0.07 6.28 18.31
CA LYS A 120 0.36 5.47 19.45
C LYS A 120 0.51 4.01 19.04
N GLN A 121 1.56 3.36 19.55
CA GLN A 121 1.74 1.94 19.38
C GLN A 121 0.52 1.17 19.94
N GLY A 122 0.04 0.18 19.20
CA GLY A 122 -1.05 -0.70 19.65
C GLY A 122 -0.64 -1.58 20.84
N PRO A 123 -1.59 -2.33 21.44
CA PRO A 123 -1.32 -3.22 22.56
C PRO A 123 -0.19 -4.20 22.24
N HIS A 124 0.84 -4.26 23.10
CA HIS A 124 2.01 -5.10 22.91
C HIS A 124 2.19 -6.01 24.13
N ASN A 125 1.73 -7.25 24.00
CA ASN A 125 1.91 -8.30 25.01
C ASN A 125 2.31 -9.60 24.31
N LYS A 126 3.08 -10.47 24.99
CA LYS A 126 3.49 -11.78 24.48
C LYS A 126 2.31 -12.61 23.98
N ILE A 127 1.18 -12.58 24.68
CA ILE A 127 -0.04 -13.30 24.26
C ILE A 127 -0.51 -12.81 22.88
N ILE A 128 -0.65 -11.49 22.72
CA ILE A 128 -1.10 -10.87 21.47
C ILE A 128 -0.09 -11.16 20.33
N GLN A 129 1.20 -11.06 20.63
CA GLN A 129 2.27 -11.39 19.69
C GLN A 129 2.21 -12.86 19.24
N THR A 130 2.04 -13.80 20.17
CA THR A 130 1.88 -15.21 19.86
C THR A 130 0.62 -15.46 19.04
N CYS A 131 -0.52 -14.83 19.36
CA CYS A 131 -1.75 -14.92 18.57
C CYS A 131 -1.52 -14.46 17.12
N PHE A 132 -0.86 -13.31 16.91
CA PHE A 132 -0.57 -12.82 15.55
C PHE A 132 0.42 -13.71 14.78
N TYR A 133 1.44 -14.26 15.44
CA TYR A 133 2.35 -15.20 14.79
C TYR A 133 1.68 -16.54 14.47
N ALA A 134 0.81 -17.03 15.35
CA ALA A 134 0.06 -18.27 15.14
C ALA A 134 -1.00 -18.13 14.05
N PHE A 135 -1.52 -16.92 13.82
CA PHE A 135 -2.52 -16.67 12.78
C PHE A 135 -2.07 -17.19 11.41
N TYR A 136 -0.80 -17.00 11.03
CA TYR A 136 -0.28 -17.43 9.73
C TYR A 136 -0.33 -18.96 9.51
N PRO A 137 0.33 -19.79 10.34
CA PRO A 137 0.28 -21.24 10.16
C PRO A 137 -1.13 -21.81 10.37
N VAL A 138 -1.92 -21.26 11.29
CA VAL A 138 -3.27 -21.78 11.60
C VAL A 138 -4.22 -21.60 10.43
N HIS A 139 -4.25 -20.43 9.76
CA HIS A 139 -5.19 -20.26 8.64
C HIS A 139 -4.81 -21.12 7.43
N ILE A 140 -3.52 -21.34 7.16
CA ILE A 140 -3.08 -22.28 6.12
C ILE A 140 -3.52 -23.70 6.45
N LEU A 141 -3.41 -24.11 7.72
CA LEU A 141 -3.86 -25.42 8.18
C LEU A 141 -5.38 -25.59 7.99
N ILE A 142 -6.18 -24.58 8.36
CA ILE A 142 -7.63 -24.59 8.14
C ILE A 142 -7.97 -24.70 6.65
N LEU A 143 -7.34 -23.88 5.79
CA LEU A 143 -7.57 -23.95 4.35
C LEU A 143 -7.19 -25.33 3.77
N SER A 144 -6.10 -25.93 4.24
CA SER A 144 -5.71 -27.28 3.80
C SER A 144 -6.71 -28.36 4.23
N LEU A 145 -7.30 -28.24 5.42
CA LEU A 145 -8.31 -29.16 5.91
C LEU A 145 -9.61 -29.02 5.11
N VAL A 146 -10.04 -27.78 4.84
CA VAL A 146 -11.23 -27.51 4.02
C VAL A 146 -11.03 -28.01 2.58
N ALA A 147 -9.83 -27.90 2.02
CA ALA A 147 -9.54 -28.40 0.68
C ALA A 147 -9.48 -29.93 0.57
N LEU A 148 -9.33 -30.65 1.69
CA LEU A 148 -9.31 -32.12 1.76
C LEU A 148 -10.71 -32.73 1.97
N LEU A 149 -11.69 -31.94 2.40
CA LEU A 149 -13.09 -32.33 2.58
C LEU A 149 -13.88 -32.19 1.28
#